data_AF-A0A3M1BDM9-F1
#
_entry.id   AF-A0A3M1BDM9-F1
#
_cell.length_a   1.000
_cell.length_b   1.000
_cell.length_c   1.000
_cell.angle_alpha   90.00
_cell.angle_beta   90.00
_cell.angle_gamma   90.00
#
_symmetry.space_group_name_H-M   'P 1'
#
loop_
_entity.id
_entity.type
_entity.pdbx_description
1 polymer ?
#
loop_
_entity_poly.entity_id
_entity_poly.type
_entity_poly.pdbx_seq_one_letter_code
_entity_poly.pdbx_strand_id
1 'polypeptide(L)'
;MLSRGDTHASIRLDTDPDRARRKLKTLDREFQKELAKVIRPPRVAYIVTGHGERTTTPRENDPPGLRDLKEMLTFLNYKVEMLGLKEGLSERVPEDATVVIVAGPRSPFLEAELQALDDYVKGGGSLLLLLDPEKERDLEIDPLLETLGITFSDAVLANERQHIRFTRGKKDRAFLFTNQISRHDSTNVLRKLGLRGLVLCYLCGSIEKRAELPPVKAGGPDVQLTVRSMSGTWADLDGDFEFDPETEKKATYALTAAIELPSGDPEQPAGRAIVAADADIVSDLILRKSPGNQQWLADALHWLEREVELSGEVAAVEDVPVLHTQEQDKAWFYGTILGVPLLILVFGFFVSGIRRKRRGSE
;
A
#
# COMPACT_ATOMS: atom_id res chain seq x y z
N MET A 1 -6.85 -7.92 -30.83
CA MET A 1 -7.26 -9.18 -30.18
C MET A 1 -6.04 -9.71 -29.44
N LEU A 2 -6.22 -10.15 -28.20
CA LEU A 2 -5.18 -10.72 -27.34
C LEU A 2 -5.45 -12.23 -27.19
N SER A 3 -4.42 -13.06 -27.26
CA SER A 3 -4.57 -14.52 -27.18
C SER A 3 -3.35 -15.19 -26.56
N ARG A 4 -3.59 -16.18 -25.68
CA ARG A 4 -2.59 -17.10 -25.13
C ARG A 4 -3.24 -18.46 -24.92
N GLY A 5 -2.78 -19.47 -25.67
CA GLY A 5 -3.46 -20.77 -25.70
C GLY A 5 -4.92 -20.61 -26.12
N ASP A 6 -5.84 -21.21 -25.36
CA ASP A 6 -7.28 -21.14 -25.59
C ASP A 6 -7.95 -19.87 -25.02
N THR A 7 -7.20 -19.03 -24.31
CA THR A 7 -7.73 -17.81 -23.71
C THR A 7 -7.66 -16.65 -24.70
N HIS A 8 -8.81 -16.05 -24.98
CA HIS A 8 -8.94 -14.93 -25.90
C HIS A 8 -9.61 -13.73 -25.24
N ALA A 9 -9.09 -12.53 -25.53
CA ALA A 9 -9.71 -11.27 -25.16
C ALA A 9 -9.74 -10.30 -26.33
N SER A 10 -10.79 -9.47 -26.42
CA SER A 10 -10.94 -8.52 -27.51
C SER A 10 -11.41 -7.16 -27.02
N ILE A 11 -10.78 -6.11 -27.56
CA ILE A 11 -11.17 -4.72 -27.32
C ILE A 11 -11.74 -4.23 -28.64
N ARG A 12 -12.99 -3.78 -28.62
CA ARG A 12 -13.67 -3.22 -29.80
C ARG A 12 -13.63 -1.72 -29.73
N LEU A 13 -13.04 -1.07 -30.74
CA LEU A 13 -13.11 0.38 -30.93
C LEU A 13 -14.25 0.69 -31.89
N ASP A 14 -14.98 1.77 -31.60
CA ASP A 14 -15.99 2.28 -32.52
C ASP A 14 -15.30 2.99 -33.69
N THR A 15 -15.92 2.96 -34.86
CA THR A 15 -15.46 3.68 -36.06
C THR A 15 -15.95 5.13 -36.06
N ASP A 16 -16.97 5.46 -35.27
CA ASP A 16 -17.44 6.82 -35.06
C ASP A 16 -16.45 7.63 -34.19
N PRO A 17 -15.95 8.80 -34.63
CA PRO A 17 -14.92 9.56 -33.93
C PRO A 17 -15.32 10.00 -32.51
N ASP A 18 -16.58 10.40 -32.30
CA ASP A 18 -17.04 10.91 -31.01
C ASP A 18 -17.20 9.79 -29.97
N ARG A 19 -17.67 8.62 -30.41
CA ARG A 19 -17.73 7.40 -29.59
C ARG A 19 -16.34 6.82 -29.34
N ALA A 20 -15.49 6.78 -30.36
CA ALA A 20 -14.11 6.32 -30.26
C ALA A 20 -13.32 7.16 -29.26
N ARG A 21 -13.50 8.49 -29.25
CA ARG A 21 -12.80 9.40 -28.34
C ARG A 21 -12.98 9.07 -26.86
N ARG A 22 -14.19 8.65 -26.44
CA ARG A 22 -14.42 8.22 -25.05
C ARG A 22 -13.68 6.94 -24.72
N LYS A 23 -13.69 5.97 -25.64
CA LYS A 23 -13.04 4.68 -25.46
C LYS A 23 -11.52 4.74 -25.56
N LEU A 24 -11.00 5.64 -26.39
CA LEU A 24 -9.56 5.93 -26.48
C LEU A 24 -9.02 6.49 -25.17
N LYS A 25 -9.80 7.27 -24.41
CA LYS A 25 -9.38 7.75 -23.07
C LYS A 25 -9.19 6.62 -22.06
N THR A 26 -9.91 5.51 -22.22
CA THR A 26 -9.85 4.35 -21.31
C THR A 26 -9.13 3.16 -21.93
N LEU A 27 -8.60 3.28 -23.15
CA LEU A 27 -8.07 2.17 -23.93
C LEU A 27 -6.91 1.47 -23.22
N ASP A 28 -5.98 2.23 -22.64
CA ASP A 28 -4.84 1.64 -21.92
C ASP A 28 -5.32 0.78 -20.74
N ARG A 29 -6.21 1.32 -19.90
CA ARG A 29 -6.83 0.59 -18.80
C ARG A 29 -7.61 -0.65 -19.28
N GLU A 30 -8.40 -0.52 -20.34
CA GLU A 30 -9.12 -1.66 -20.93
C GLU A 30 -8.16 -2.72 -21.46
N PHE A 31 -7.07 -2.31 -22.10
CA PHE A 31 -6.05 -3.19 -22.62
C PHE A 31 -5.35 -3.97 -21.51
N GLN A 32 -4.91 -3.28 -20.45
CA GLN A 32 -4.29 -3.92 -19.29
C GLN A 32 -5.22 -4.93 -18.62
N LYS A 33 -6.51 -4.60 -18.46
CA LYS A 33 -7.51 -5.51 -17.91
C LYS A 33 -7.68 -6.77 -18.76
N GLU A 34 -7.85 -6.61 -20.07
CA GLU A 34 -8.01 -7.74 -20.98
C GLU A 34 -6.71 -8.56 -21.11
N LEU A 35 -5.55 -7.92 -21.01
CA LEU A 35 -4.26 -8.58 -20.97
C LEU A 35 -4.09 -9.44 -19.70
N ALA A 36 -4.49 -8.92 -18.53
CA ALA A 36 -4.44 -9.67 -17.28
C ALA A 36 -5.22 -10.98 -17.35
N LYS A 37 -6.40 -10.96 -17.98
CA LYS A 37 -7.22 -12.17 -18.23
C LYS A 37 -6.56 -13.22 -19.11
N VAL A 38 -5.72 -12.78 -20.05
CA VAL A 38 -5.05 -13.67 -21.01
C VAL A 38 -3.75 -14.21 -20.45
N ILE A 39 -3.02 -13.42 -19.66
CA ILE A 39 -1.73 -13.82 -19.12
C ILE A 39 -1.90 -14.76 -17.91
N ARG A 40 -2.97 -14.61 -17.12
CA ARG A 40 -3.12 -15.29 -15.82
C ARG A 40 -4.39 -16.15 -15.77
N PRO A 41 -4.36 -17.32 -15.11
CA PRO A 41 -5.58 -18.06 -14.81
C PRO A 41 -6.51 -17.23 -13.90
N PRO A 42 -7.84 -17.47 -13.93
CA PRO A 42 -8.76 -16.86 -12.99
C PRO A 42 -8.38 -17.21 -11.55
N ARG A 43 -8.38 -16.20 -10.67
CA ARG A 43 -8.11 -16.33 -9.23
C ARG A 43 -9.38 -16.07 -8.45
N VAL A 44 -9.48 -16.57 -7.21
CA VAL A 44 -10.65 -16.32 -6.36
C VAL A 44 -10.23 -15.60 -5.09
N ALA A 45 -10.83 -14.45 -4.84
CA ALA A 45 -10.70 -13.70 -3.60
C ALA A 45 -11.99 -13.86 -2.80
N TYR A 46 -11.89 -14.46 -1.62
CA TYR A 46 -13.01 -14.60 -0.69
C TYR A 46 -12.99 -13.45 0.31
N ILE A 47 -14.09 -12.71 0.41
CA ILE A 47 -14.29 -11.68 1.43
C ILE A 47 -15.13 -12.29 2.54
N VAL A 48 -14.61 -12.30 3.76
CA VAL A 48 -15.30 -12.86 4.92
C VAL A 48 -16.50 -12.00 5.31
N THR A 49 -17.61 -12.66 5.66
CA THR A 49 -18.85 -12.00 6.07
C THR A 49 -19.54 -12.75 7.19
N GLY A 50 -20.18 -12.03 8.10
CA GLY A 50 -21.02 -12.63 9.16
C GLY A 50 -20.91 -11.91 10.50
N HIS A 51 -19.86 -11.09 10.65
CA HIS A 51 -19.40 -10.54 11.91
C HIS A 51 -19.41 -9.00 11.91
N GLY A 52 -20.06 -8.38 10.92
CA GLY A 52 -20.19 -6.93 10.78
C GLY A 52 -19.09 -6.27 9.94
N GLU A 53 -18.37 -7.07 9.16
CA GLU A 53 -17.31 -6.65 8.26
C GLU A 53 -17.80 -5.65 7.22
N ARG A 54 -16.85 -4.90 6.65
CA ARG A 54 -17.09 -4.12 5.44
C ARG A 54 -17.45 -5.04 4.29
N THR A 55 -18.45 -4.64 3.51
CA THR A 55 -18.91 -5.42 2.34
C THR A 55 -18.84 -4.60 1.05
N THR A 56 -18.94 -5.28 -0.10
CA THR A 56 -18.94 -4.62 -1.41
C THR A 56 -20.27 -3.92 -1.74
N THR A 57 -21.29 -4.12 -0.92
CA THR A 57 -22.64 -3.56 -1.06
C THR A 57 -23.15 -3.10 0.32
N PRO A 58 -22.54 -2.08 0.92
CA PRO A 58 -22.92 -1.60 2.25
C PRO A 58 -24.33 -1.00 2.26
N ARG A 59 -25.03 -1.13 3.37
CA ARG A 59 -26.31 -0.47 3.68
C ARG A 59 -26.06 0.91 4.30
N GLU A 60 -27.13 1.68 4.50
CA GLU A 60 -27.09 3.09 4.93
C GLU A 60 -26.37 3.34 6.27
N ASN A 61 -26.29 2.34 7.16
CA ASN A 61 -25.61 2.43 8.46
C ASN A 61 -24.41 1.50 8.59
N ASP A 62 -23.99 0.86 7.49
CA ASP A 62 -22.81 0.00 7.50
C ASP A 62 -21.54 0.87 7.43
N PRO A 63 -20.37 0.34 7.86
CA PRO A 63 -19.10 1.02 7.64
C PRO A 63 -18.81 1.26 6.15
N PRO A 64 -17.83 2.12 5.80
CA PRO A 64 -17.46 2.38 4.41
C PRO A 64 -17.27 1.09 3.60
N GLY A 65 -17.86 1.05 2.40
CA GLY A 65 -17.86 -0.16 1.56
C GLY A 65 -16.50 -0.55 0.96
N LEU A 66 -16.49 -1.70 0.29
CA LEU A 66 -15.34 -2.27 -0.42
C LEU A 66 -15.56 -2.35 -1.94
N ARG A 67 -16.34 -1.42 -2.52
CA ARG A 67 -16.57 -1.43 -3.98
C ARG A 67 -15.27 -1.19 -4.72
N ASP A 68 -14.47 -0.23 -4.28
CA ASP A 68 -13.21 0.13 -4.92
C ASP A 68 -12.19 -1.04 -4.82
N LEU A 69 -12.19 -1.77 -3.69
CA LEU A 69 -11.41 -3.01 -3.54
C LEU A 69 -11.87 -4.08 -4.53
N LYS A 70 -13.19 -4.32 -4.63
CA LYS A 70 -13.75 -5.28 -5.59
C LYS A 70 -13.40 -4.92 -7.03
N GLU A 71 -13.47 -3.65 -7.39
CA GLU A 71 -13.09 -3.16 -8.72
C GLU A 71 -11.61 -3.41 -9.02
N MET A 72 -10.73 -3.16 -8.05
CA MET A 72 -9.29 -3.42 -8.18
C MET A 72 -8.99 -4.92 -8.31
N LEU A 73 -9.58 -5.77 -7.46
CA LEU A 73 -9.46 -7.23 -7.57
C LEU A 73 -9.94 -7.74 -8.94
N THR A 74 -11.10 -7.26 -9.40
CA THR A 74 -11.65 -7.62 -10.71
C THR A 74 -10.75 -7.16 -11.86
N PHE A 75 -10.13 -5.98 -11.74
CA PHE A 75 -9.15 -5.48 -12.70
C PHE A 75 -7.93 -6.40 -12.78
N LEU A 76 -7.51 -6.93 -11.63
CA LEU A 76 -6.47 -7.96 -11.51
C LEU A 76 -6.97 -9.37 -11.85
N ASN A 77 -8.11 -9.55 -12.53
CA ASN A 77 -8.63 -10.87 -12.93
C ASN A 77 -8.98 -11.82 -11.76
N TYR A 78 -9.37 -11.26 -10.61
CA TYR A 78 -10.01 -12.05 -9.56
C TYR A 78 -11.51 -12.15 -9.76
N LYS A 79 -12.06 -13.32 -9.45
CA LYS A 79 -13.45 -13.53 -9.08
C LYS A 79 -13.57 -13.23 -7.59
N VAL A 80 -14.47 -12.31 -7.23
CA VAL A 80 -14.70 -11.94 -5.82
C VAL A 80 -15.95 -12.66 -5.33
N GLU A 81 -15.78 -13.48 -4.30
CA GLU A 81 -16.83 -14.26 -3.64
C GLU A 81 -16.94 -13.87 -2.16
N MET A 82 -18.07 -14.18 -1.55
CA MET A 82 -18.26 -14.01 -0.10
C MET A 82 -17.98 -15.33 0.61
N LEU A 83 -17.52 -15.26 1.86
CA LEU A 83 -17.27 -16.42 2.70
C LEU A 83 -17.80 -16.18 4.11
N GLY A 84 -18.99 -16.70 4.40
CA GLY A 84 -19.52 -16.73 5.75
C GLY A 84 -19.93 -18.14 6.18
N LEU A 85 -20.70 -18.21 7.25
CA LEU A 85 -21.21 -19.47 7.79
C LEU A 85 -21.99 -20.29 6.76
N LYS A 86 -22.74 -19.63 5.86
CA LYS A 86 -23.55 -20.32 4.83
C LYS A 86 -22.70 -20.92 3.72
N GLU A 87 -21.52 -20.34 3.48
CA GLU A 87 -20.57 -20.76 2.47
C GLU A 87 -19.55 -21.78 3.02
N GLY A 88 -19.66 -22.16 4.30
CA GLY A 88 -18.88 -23.22 4.92
C GLY A 88 -17.64 -22.77 5.68
N LEU A 89 -17.53 -21.49 6.05
CA LEU A 89 -16.36 -20.96 6.79
C LEU A 89 -16.09 -21.71 8.11
N SER A 90 -17.12 -22.25 8.77
CA SER A 90 -16.97 -23.06 9.99
C SER A 90 -16.41 -24.47 9.76
N GLU A 91 -16.29 -24.91 8.51
CA GLU A 91 -15.75 -26.24 8.17
C GLU A 91 -14.35 -26.12 7.58
N ARG A 92 -14.21 -25.34 6.50
CA ARG A 92 -12.92 -25.07 5.84
C ARG A 92 -13.02 -23.90 4.89
N VAL A 93 -11.90 -23.21 4.66
CA VAL A 93 -11.78 -22.28 3.53
C VAL A 93 -11.81 -23.07 2.21
N PRO A 94 -12.52 -22.60 1.17
CA PRO A 94 -12.53 -23.26 -0.14
C PRO A 94 -11.13 -23.44 -0.75
N GLU A 95 -10.88 -24.60 -1.36
CA GLU A 95 -9.56 -24.95 -1.94
C GLU A 95 -9.15 -24.06 -3.12
N ASP A 96 -10.12 -23.41 -3.78
CA ASP A 96 -9.85 -22.47 -4.89
C ASP A 96 -9.52 -21.06 -4.41
N ALA A 97 -9.53 -20.81 -3.09
CA ALA A 97 -9.19 -19.52 -2.51
C ALA A 97 -7.72 -19.18 -2.79
N THR A 98 -7.51 -18.12 -3.57
CA THR A 98 -6.18 -17.53 -3.77
C THR A 98 -5.82 -16.60 -2.62
N VAL A 99 -6.81 -15.85 -2.13
CA VAL A 99 -6.68 -14.98 -0.97
C VAL A 99 -8.01 -14.93 -0.21
N VAL A 100 -7.92 -14.93 1.12
CA VAL A 100 -9.04 -14.64 2.02
C VAL A 100 -8.84 -13.26 2.60
N ILE A 101 -9.89 -12.45 2.61
CA ILE A 101 -9.87 -11.07 3.08
C ILE A 101 -10.86 -10.93 4.22
N VAL A 102 -10.36 -10.59 5.40
CA VAL A 102 -11.17 -10.24 6.58
C VAL A 102 -11.07 -8.72 6.77
N ALA A 103 -12.19 -8.01 6.68
CA ALA A 103 -12.19 -6.54 6.56
C ALA A 103 -13.00 -5.86 7.68
N GLY A 104 -12.35 -5.60 8.81
CA GLY A 104 -12.92 -4.89 9.95
C GLY A 104 -14.08 -5.64 10.61
N PRO A 105 -13.87 -6.86 11.13
CA PRO A 105 -14.89 -7.57 11.90
C PRO A 105 -15.27 -6.77 13.15
N ARG A 106 -16.54 -6.86 13.55
CA ARG A 106 -17.15 -6.06 14.64
C ARG A 106 -17.83 -6.92 15.70
N SER A 107 -17.71 -8.23 15.57
CA SER A 107 -18.33 -9.24 16.43
C SER A 107 -17.37 -10.43 16.53
N PRO A 108 -17.38 -11.18 17.65
CA PRO A 108 -16.52 -12.35 17.82
C PRO A 108 -16.78 -13.42 16.75
N PHE A 109 -15.71 -14.07 16.31
CA PHE A 109 -15.78 -15.26 15.45
C PHE A 109 -16.18 -16.50 16.25
N LEU A 110 -16.78 -17.49 15.58
CA LEU A 110 -16.91 -18.82 16.16
C LEU A 110 -15.53 -19.49 16.18
N GLU A 111 -15.26 -20.29 17.21
CA GLU A 111 -14.00 -21.06 17.33
C GLU A 111 -13.72 -21.89 16.07
N ALA A 112 -14.74 -22.50 15.49
CA ALA A 112 -14.62 -23.28 14.25
C ALA A 112 -14.23 -22.42 13.02
N GLU A 113 -14.69 -21.16 12.94
CA GLU A 113 -14.32 -20.25 11.86
C GLU A 113 -12.86 -19.79 12.01
N LEU A 114 -12.43 -19.49 13.24
CA LEU A 114 -11.02 -19.18 13.52
C LEU A 114 -10.11 -20.37 13.22
N GLN A 115 -10.53 -21.58 13.58
CA GLN A 115 -9.79 -22.80 13.25
C GLN A 115 -9.66 -23.00 11.74
N ALA A 116 -10.73 -22.77 10.97
CA ALA A 116 -10.67 -22.88 9.51
C ALA A 116 -9.72 -21.84 8.88
N LEU A 117 -9.70 -20.61 9.40
CA LEU A 117 -8.76 -19.58 8.95
C LEU A 117 -7.31 -19.92 9.35
N ASP A 118 -7.11 -20.40 10.58
CA ASP A 118 -5.81 -20.84 11.09
C ASP A 118 -5.23 -21.98 10.25
N ASP A 119 -6.03 -23.02 10.00
CA ASP A 119 -5.67 -24.17 9.16
C ASP A 119 -5.36 -23.73 7.72
N TYR A 120 -6.15 -22.80 7.17
CA TYR A 120 -5.92 -22.27 5.84
C TYR A 120 -4.57 -21.57 5.72
N VAL A 121 -4.21 -20.67 6.65
CA VAL A 121 -2.91 -19.98 6.57
C VAL A 121 -1.77 -20.95 6.88
N LYS A 122 -1.91 -21.84 7.88
CA LYS A 122 -0.90 -22.88 8.18
C LYS A 122 -0.69 -23.84 7.01
N GLY A 123 -1.73 -24.12 6.24
CA GLY A 123 -1.70 -24.94 5.02
C GLY A 123 -1.15 -24.23 3.78
N GLY A 124 -0.59 -23.03 3.92
CA GLY A 124 0.01 -22.30 2.79
C GLY A 124 -0.89 -21.23 2.17
N GLY A 125 -2.07 -20.99 2.74
CA GLY A 125 -3.02 -19.98 2.30
C GLY A 125 -2.48 -18.55 2.41
N SER A 126 -3.17 -17.64 1.73
CA SER A 126 -2.89 -16.20 1.74
C SER A 126 -4.02 -15.45 2.43
N LEU A 127 -3.71 -14.72 3.50
CA LEU A 127 -4.68 -13.96 4.30
C LEU A 127 -4.39 -12.45 4.26
N LEU A 128 -5.41 -11.64 3.98
CA LEU A 128 -5.40 -10.21 4.21
C LEU A 128 -6.35 -9.91 5.38
N LEU A 129 -5.79 -9.61 6.54
CA LEU A 129 -6.54 -9.33 7.77
C LEU A 129 -6.48 -7.85 8.09
N LEU A 130 -7.63 -7.20 8.16
CA LEU A 130 -7.74 -5.78 8.43
C LEU A 130 -8.59 -5.59 9.68
N LEU A 131 -8.02 -4.98 10.71
CA LEU A 131 -8.62 -4.84 12.03
C LEU A 131 -8.86 -3.38 12.33
N ASP A 132 -10.07 -3.05 12.80
CA ASP A 132 -10.35 -1.71 13.33
C ASP A 132 -10.18 -1.70 14.85
N PRO A 133 -9.72 -0.60 15.43
CA PRO A 133 -9.72 -0.42 16.88
C PRO A 133 -11.15 -0.21 17.41
N GLU A 134 -11.78 -1.30 17.87
CA GLU A 134 -13.09 -1.27 18.53
C GLU A 134 -12.97 -1.49 20.06
N LYS A 135 -12.73 -0.42 20.84
CA LYS A 135 -12.55 -0.49 22.31
C LYS A 135 -13.69 -1.16 23.09
N GLU A 136 -14.88 -1.26 22.51
CA GLU A 136 -16.08 -1.76 23.19
C GLU A 136 -16.31 -3.26 22.99
N ARG A 137 -15.52 -3.94 22.14
CA ARG A 137 -15.81 -5.32 21.73
C ARG A 137 -14.53 -6.14 21.61
N ASP A 138 -14.49 -7.24 22.36
CA ASP A 138 -13.52 -8.30 22.10
C ASP A 138 -13.94 -9.08 20.85
N LEU A 139 -13.02 -9.30 19.93
CA LEU A 139 -13.25 -10.05 18.70
C LEU A 139 -12.93 -11.55 18.87
N GLU A 140 -12.36 -11.93 20.02
CA GLU A 140 -11.88 -13.28 20.33
C GLU A 140 -10.92 -13.82 19.24
N ILE A 141 -10.26 -12.92 18.50
CA ILE A 141 -9.39 -13.25 17.35
C ILE A 141 -7.95 -13.57 17.77
N ASP A 142 -7.65 -13.43 19.07
CA ASP A 142 -6.33 -13.68 19.63
C ASP A 142 -5.71 -14.99 19.14
N PRO A 143 -6.39 -16.16 19.13
CA PRO A 143 -5.80 -17.41 18.65
C PRO A 143 -5.18 -17.31 17.24
N LEU A 144 -5.84 -16.58 16.32
CA LEU A 144 -5.31 -16.36 14.98
C LEU A 144 -4.11 -15.41 15.00
N LEU A 145 -4.15 -14.34 15.81
CA LEU A 145 -3.03 -13.42 15.99
C LEU A 145 -1.82 -14.11 16.63
N GLU A 146 -2.05 -15.05 17.54
CA GLU A 146 -1.03 -15.88 18.17
C GLU A 146 -0.28 -16.71 17.13
N THR A 147 -1.01 -17.38 16.22
CA THR A 147 -0.43 -18.12 15.09
C THR A 147 0.41 -17.20 14.20
N LEU A 148 -0.08 -15.98 13.92
CA LEU A 148 0.64 -15.00 13.10
C LEU A 148 1.81 -14.34 13.83
N GLY A 149 1.95 -14.56 15.13
CA GLY A 149 3.03 -14.03 15.96
C GLY A 149 2.97 -12.53 16.19
N ILE A 150 1.78 -11.95 16.19
CA ILE A 150 1.56 -10.52 16.44
C ILE A 150 0.58 -10.30 17.58
N THR A 151 0.59 -9.09 18.13
CA THR A 151 -0.51 -8.55 18.93
C THR A 151 -1.10 -7.34 18.22
N PHE A 152 -2.39 -7.14 18.42
CA PHE A 152 -3.10 -5.95 17.98
C PHE A 152 -3.45 -5.09 19.19
N SER A 153 -3.28 -3.78 19.06
CA SER A 153 -3.72 -2.79 20.03
C SER A 153 -4.83 -1.94 19.41
N ASP A 154 -5.96 -1.92 20.09
CA ASP A 154 -7.17 -1.17 19.74
C ASP A 154 -7.12 0.30 20.21
N ALA A 155 -6.00 0.75 20.76
CA ALA A 155 -5.82 2.15 21.09
C ALA A 155 -5.64 2.96 19.79
N VAL A 156 -6.63 3.82 19.51
CA VAL A 156 -6.63 4.67 18.32
C VAL A 156 -5.41 5.57 18.32
N LEU A 157 -4.68 5.59 17.21
CA LEU A 157 -3.51 6.44 17.05
C LEU A 157 -3.91 7.86 16.61
N ALA A 158 -3.26 8.86 17.21
CA ALA A 158 -3.46 10.26 16.87
C ALA A 158 -2.12 11.01 16.70
N ASN A 159 -2.14 12.09 15.92
CA ASN A 159 -0.98 12.95 15.71
C ASN A 159 -1.40 14.44 15.62
N GLU A 160 -0.78 15.33 16.40
CA GLU A 160 -1.14 16.76 16.48
C GLU A 160 -0.73 17.54 15.24
N ARG A 161 0.31 17.08 14.52
CA ARG A 161 0.96 17.82 13.44
C ARG A 161 0.82 17.14 12.08
N GLN A 162 0.87 15.81 12.06
CA GLN A 162 0.94 14.98 10.86
C GLN A 162 -0.35 14.19 10.70
N HIS A 163 -1.44 14.93 10.48
CA HIS A 163 -2.77 14.38 10.22
C HIS A 163 -3.44 15.14 9.08
N ILE A 164 -4.47 14.53 8.50
CA ILE A 164 -5.32 15.14 7.49
C ILE A 164 -6.38 15.98 8.18
N ARG A 165 -6.44 17.26 7.84
CA ARG A 165 -7.51 18.15 8.28
C ARG A 165 -8.72 18.00 7.36
N PHE A 166 -9.81 17.49 7.91
CA PHE A 166 -11.07 17.28 7.22
C PHE A 166 -12.19 18.13 7.82
N THR A 167 -12.49 17.93 9.10
CA THR A 167 -13.54 18.68 9.83
C THR A 167 -13.01 19.90 10.59
N ARG A 168 -11.68 20.00 10.73
CA ARG A 168 -10.96 20.95 11.59
C ARG A 168 -11.22 20.76 13.10
N GLY A 169 -11.78 19.62 13.50
CA GLY A 169 -11.93 19.20 14.89
C GLY A 169 -10.77 18.35 15.40
N LYS A 170 -10.74 18.05 16.70
CA LYS A 170 -9.70 17.21 17.31
C LYS A 170 -9.64 15.80 16.71
N LYS A 171 -10.79 15.22 16.33
CA LYS A 171 -10.89 13.89 15.69
C LYS A 171 -10.07 13.76 14.40
N ASP A 172 -9.82 14.87 13.71
CA ASP A 172 -8.95 14.86 12.52
C ASP A 172 -7.54 14.37 12.84
N ARG A 173 -7.08 14.48 14.10
CA ARG A 173 -5.77 14.00 14.55
C ARG A 173 -5.60 12.49 14.38
N ALA A 174 -6.70 11.72 14.30
CA ALA A 174 -6.67 10.28 14.01
C ALA A 174 -6.76 9.94 12.51
N PHE A 175 -6.83 10.95 11.63
CA PHE A 175 -6.71 10.74 10.19
C PHE A 175 -5.23 10.86 9.80
N LEU A 176 -4.52 9.75 9.92
CA LEU A 176 -3.07 9.70 9.75
C LEU A 176 -2.68 9.55 8.28
N PHE A 177 -1.50 10.09 7.96
CA PHE A 177 -0.79 9.77 6.73
C PHE A 177 0.66 9.41 7.08
N THR A 178 1.28 8.55 6.29
CA THR A 178 2.67 8.16 6.50
C THR A 178 3.42 7.83 5.21
N ASN A 179 4.73 8.04 5.25
CA ASN A 179 5.70 7.55 4.27
C ASN A 179 6.79 6.67 4.93
N GLN A 180 6.57 6.24 6.18
CA GLN A 180 7.50 5.38 6.91
C GLN A 180 7.28 3.92 6.48
N ILE A 181 7.90 3.55 5.36
CA ILE A 181 7.78 2.22 4.74
C ILE A 181 9.08 1.45 4.94
N SER A 182 9.00 0.29 5.59
CA SER A 182 10.13 -0.61 5.78
C SER A 182 10.54 -1.28 4.46
N ARG A 183 11.76 -1.84 4.41
CA ARG A 183 12.16 -2.66 3.25
C ARG A 183 11.54 -4.04 3.37
N HIS A 184 10.64 -4.37 2.47
CA HIS A 184 10.06 -5.70 2.34
C HIS A 184 9.43 -5.88 0.96
N ASP A 185 9.32 -7.11 0.47
CA ASP A 185 8.79 -7.39 -0.86
C ASP A 185 7.33 -6.95 -1.03
N SER A 186 6.53 -7.04 0.03
CA SER A 186 5.15 -6.53 0.07
C SER A 186 5.02 -4.99 0.07
N THR A 187 6.13 -4.25 -0.07
CA THR A 187 6.15 -2.78 -0.12
C THR A 187 7.18 -2.23 -1.11
N ASN A 188 7.68 -3.07 -2.02
CA ASN A 188 8.82 -2.75 -2.88
C ASN A 188 8.56 -1.56 -3.81
N VAL A 189 7.39 -1.50 -4.43
CA VAL A 189 7.02 -0.42 -5.36
C VAL A 189 6.54 0.79 -4.58
N LEU A 190 5.71 0.59 -3.56
CA LEU A 190 5.21 1.65 -2.68
C LEU A 190 6.36 2.52 -2.14
N ARG A 191 7.41 1.88 -1.65
CA ARG A 191 8.60 2.58 -1.13
C ARG A 191 9.28 3.45 -2.20
N LYS A 192 9.30 3.02 -3.47
CA LYS A 192 9.89 3.78 -4.58
C LYS A 192 9.10 5.05 -4.91
N LEU A 193 7.82 5.12 -4.55
CA LEU A 193 6.98 6.30 -4.81
C LEU A 193 7.30 7.50 -3.89
N GLY A 194 8.00 7.27 -2.77
CA GLY A 194 8.35 8.33 -1.82
C GLY A 194 7.13 9.14 -1.38
N LEU A 195 7.19 10.47 -1.51
CA LEU A 195 6.08 11.37 -1.12
C LEU A 195 4.83 11.22 -2.01
N ARG A 196 4.92 10.55 -3.16
CA ARG A 196 3.74 10.25 -3.99
C ARG A 196 2.98 9.02 -3.51
N GLY A 197 3.60 8.20 -2.65
CA GLY A 197 3.03 6.97 -2.09
C GLY A 197 2.67 7.11 -0.61
N LEU A 198 2.06 8.23 -0.20
CA LEU A 198 1.57 8.37 1.18
C LEU A 198 0.47 7.34 1.44
N VAL A 199 0.64 6.54 2.49
CA VAL A 199 -0.40 5.64 2.99
C VAL A 199 -1.25 6.43 3.97
N LEU A 200 -2.57 6.38 3.78
CA LEU A 200 -3.56 7.02 4.64
C LEU A 200 -4.27 5.96 5.47
N CYS A 201 -4.50 6.26 6.74
CA CYS A 201 -5.27 5.42 7.66
C CYS A 201 -6.20 6.32 8.48
N TYR A 202 -7.39 5.85 8.82
CA TYR A 202 -8.37 6.58 9.61
C TYR A 202 -8.78 5.77 10.82
N LEU A 203 -8.67 6.34 12.03
CA LEU A 203 -8.93 5.61 13.28
C LEU A 203 -8.14 4.29 13.33
N CYS A 204 -6.84 4.36 13.11
CA CYS A 204 -5.98 3.18 13.04
C CYS A 204 -5.47 2.79 14.44
N GLY A 205 -5.42 1.48 14.73
CA GLY A 205 -4.74 0.94 15.91
C GLY A 205 -3.24 0.73 15.66
N SER A 206 -2.65 -0.23 16.36
CA SER A 206 -1.24 -0.62 16.12
C SER A 206 -1.00 -2.13 16.20
N ILE A 207 0.09 -2.56 15.55
CA ILE A 207 0.54 -3.95 15.53
C ILE A 207 1.89 -4.03 16.22
N GLU A 208 2.07 -5.03 17.07
CA GLU A 208 3.37 -5.37 17.65
C GLU A 208 3.73 -6.82 17.35
N LYS A 209 5.03 -7.08 17.29
CA LYS A 209 5.53 -8.46 17.23
C LYS A 209 5.48 -9.04 18.64
N ARG A 210 4.97 -10.27 18.80
CA ARG A 210 4.99 -10.93 20.11
C ARG A 210 6.43 -11.09 20.62
N ALA A 211 6.61 -10.86 21.92
CA ALA A 211 7.92 -10.97 22.56
C ALA A 211 8.44 -12.41 22.60
N GLU A 212 7.54 -13.36 22.83
CA GLU A 212 7.85 -14.79 22.92
C GLU A 212 7.42 -15.49 21.63
N LEU A 213 8.31 -15.49 20.64
CA LEU A 213 8.15 -16.26 19.42
C LEU A 213 9.30 -17.25 19.26
N PRO A 214 9.04 -18.49 18.81
CA PRO A 214 10.09 -19.34 18.32
C PRO A 214 10.90 -18.59 17.25
N PRO A 215 12.24 -18.69 17.25
CA PRO A 215 13.04 -18.14 16.16
C PRO A 215 12.56 -18.71 14.81
N VAL A 216 12.64 -17.91 13.74
CA VAL A 216 12.25 -18.37 12.37
C VAL A 216 12.96 -19.67 11.99
N LYS A 217 14.26 -19.78 12.31
CA LYS A 217 15.07 -21.00 12.08
C LYS A 217 14.59 -22.23 12.86
N ALA A 218 13.84 -22.02 13.94
CA ALA A 218 13.25 -23.05 14.78
C ALA A 218 11.75 -23.27 14.47
N GLY A 219 11.28 -22.79 13.31
CA GLY A 219 9.89 -22.97 12.88
C GLY A 219 8.91 -21.97 13.50
N GLY A 220 9.36 -20.75 13.83
CA GLY A 220 8.45 -19.65 14.17
C GLY A 220 8.08 -18.77 12.97
N PRO A 221 7.03 -17.94 13.08
CA PRO A 221 6.62 -17.02 12.01
C PRO A 221 7.66 -15.91 11.77
N ASP A 222 7.93 -15.59 10.51
CA ASP A 222 8.71 -14.42 10.13
C ASP A 222 7.80 -13.19 10.01
N VAL A 223 7.83 -12.36 11.05
CA VAL A 223 7.03 -11.14 11.16
C VAL A 223 7.87 -9.92 10.81
N GLN A 224 7.46 -9.19 9.77
CA GLN A 224 8.04 -7.94 9.31
C GLN A 224 7.03 -6.79 9.43
N LEU A 225 7.38 -5.74 10.18
CA LEU A 225 6.53 -4.55 10.32
C LEU A 225 6.78 -3.60 9.14
N THR A 226 5.80 -3.45 8.26
CA THR A 226 6.01 -2.92 6.90
C THR A 226 5.65 -1.45 6.72
N VAL A 227 4.63 -0.96 7.42
CA VAL A 227 4.23 0.46 7.43
C VAL A 227 4.18 0.94 8.88
N ARG A 228 4.72 2.13 9.14
CA ARG A 228 4.75 2.74 10.47
C ARG A 228 4.11 4.12 10.47
N SER A 229 3.63 4.57 11.62
CA SER A 229 3.15 5.93 11.81
C SER A 229 4.30 6.93 11.66
N MET A 230 3.96 8.20 11.46
CA MET A 230 4.95 9.27 11.61
C MET A 230 5.41 9.38 13.07
N SER A 231 6.55 10.01 13.32
CA SER A 231 7.03 10.26 14.67
C SER A 231 6.12 11.25 15.41
N GLY A 232 6.10 11.17 16.74
CA GLY A 232 5.23 12.03 17.55
C GLY A 232 3.75 11.64 17.52
N THR A 233 3.43 10.46 16.98
CA THR A 233 2.11 9.83 17.10
C THR A 233 1.97 9.27 18.51
N TRP A 234 0.78 9.28 19.10
CA TRP A 234 0.49 8.61 20.37
C TRP A 234 -0.74 7.72 20.21
N ALA A 235 -0.87 6.77 21.12
CA ALA A 235 -2.11 6.01 21.30
C ALA A 235 -3.03 6.81 22.23
N ASP A 236 -4.20 7.20 21.73
CA ASP A 236 -5.25 7.94 22.42
C ASP A 236 -6.01 7.01 23.37
N LEU A 237 -5.69 7.09 24.66
CA LEU A 237 -6.21 6.15 25.65
C LEU A 237 -7.60 6.55 26.15
N ASP A 238 -7.91 7.85 26.23
CA ASP A 238 -9.17 8.37 26.75
C ASP A 238 -10.20 8.75 25.66
N GLY A 239 -9.79 8.80 24.39
CA GLY A 239 -10.66 9.06 23.24
C GLY A 239 -10.95 10.54 23.00
N ASP A 240 -10.20 11.46 23.62
CA ASP A 240 -10.39 12.91 23.47
C ASP A 240 -9.59 13.52 22.32
N PHE A 241 -8.71 12.71 21.71
CA PHE A 241 -7.78 13.05 20.63
C PHE A 241 -6.81 14.19 20.98
N GLU A 242 -6.56 14.44 22.25
CA GLU A 242 -5.49 15.28 22.77
C GLU A 242 -4.36 14.42 23.32
N PHE A 243 -3.18 15.02 23.43
CA PHE A 243 -2.04 14.30 23.96
C PHE A 243 -1.90 14.59 25.45
N ASP A 244 -1.99 13.56 26.28
CA ASP A 244 -1.71 13.63 27.71
C ASP A 244 -0.32 13.05 28.04
N PRO A 245 0.68 13.89 28.41
CA PRO A 245 2.02 13.41 28.75
C PRO A 245 2.08 12.57 30.04
N GLU A 246 1.05 12.58 30.89
CA GLU A 246 1.02 11.79 32.12
C GLU A 246 0.68 10.32 31.85
N THR A 247 -0.21 10.07 30.89
CA THR A 247 -0.75 8.72 30.59
C THR A 247 -0.31 8.18 29.23
N GLU A 248 0.03 9.05 28.28
CA GLU A 248 0.30 8.69 26.89
C GLU A 248 1.75 8.98 26.49
N LYS A 249 2.21 8.25 25.46
CA LYS A 249 3.59 8.36 24.98
C LYS A 249 3.62 8.59 23.49
N LYS A 250 4.41 9.58 23.08
CA LYS A 250 4.72 9.84 21.68
C LYS A 250 5.78 8.86 21.18
N ALA A 251 5.47 8.14 20.12
CA ALA A 251 6.35 7.14 19.51
C ALA A 251 6.06 6.98 18.02
N THR A 252 6.65 5.94 17.44
CA THR A 252 6.31 5.42 16.12
C THR A 252 5.71 4.04 16.29
N TYR A 253 4.50 3.85 15.78
CA TYR A 253 3.74 2.61 15.88
C TYR A 253 3.76 1.89 14.54
N ALA A 254 3.71 0.56 14.53
CA ALA A 254 3.51 -0.16 13.28
C ALA A 254 2.02 -0.26 12.96
N LEU A 255 1.68 0.03 11.72
CA LEU A 255 0.30 0.05 11.20
C LEU A 255 0.00 -1.23 10.42
N THR A 256 1.02 -1.80 9.77
CA THR A 256 0.87 -3.03 9.00
C THR A 256 2.03 -3.99 9.24
N ALA A 257 1.76 -5.28 9.09
CA ALA A 257 2.72 -6.36 9.18
C ALA A 257 2.58 -7.31 7.98
N ALA A 258 3.72 -7.83 7.50
CA ALA A 258 3.78 -8.97 6.61
C ALA A 258 4.33 -10.17 7.40
N ILE A 259 3.64 -11.30 7.31
CA ILE A 259 3.94 -12.51 8.08
C ILE A 259 4.07 -13.68 7.12
N GLU A 260 5.20 -14.38 7.17
CA GLU A 260 5.37 -15.68 6.53
C GLU A 260 5.40 -16.76 7.62
N LEU A 261 4.48 -17.71 7.56
CA LEU A 261 4.43 -18.85 8.47
C LEU A 261 5.51 -19.87 8.08
N PRO A 262 6.05 -20.63 9.05
CA PRO A 262 6.93 -21.76 8.74
C PRO A 262 6.19 -22.76 7.86
N SER A 263 6.81 -23.21 6.76
CA SER A 263 6.26 -24.35 6.04
C SER A 263 6.62 -25.64 6.77
N GLY A 264 5.61 -26.43 7.14
CA GLY A 264 5.80 -27.77 7.72
C GLY A 264 6.30 -28.80 6.70
N ASP A 265 6.13 -28.50 5.41
CA ASP A 265 6.52 -29.34 4.29
C ASP A 265 7.24 -28.48 3.23
N PRO A 266 8.52 -28.74 2.91
CA PRO A 266 9.25 -27.99 1.88
C PRO A 266 8.58 -28.00 0.50
N GLU A 267 7.72 -28.98 0.21
CA GLU A 267 6.96 -29.05 -1.05
C GLU A 267 5.68 -28.20 -1.04
N GLN A 268 5.22 -27.77 0.14
CA GLN A 268 4.07 -26.89 0.29
C GLN A 268 4.50 -25.42 0.44
N PRO A 269 3.77 -24.48 -0.17
CA PRO A 269 4.07 -23.07 -0.03
C PRO A 269 3.87 -22.63 1.43
N ALA A 270 4.85 -21.92 1.99
CA ALA A 270 4.76 -21.32 3.32
C ALA A 270 3.61 -20.31 3.41
N GLY A 271 2.70 -20.43 4.38
CA GLY A 271 1.55 -19.53 4.56
C GLY A 271 1.93 -18.06 4.65
N ARG A 272 1.11 -17.15 4.11
CA ARG A 272 1.38 -15.71 4.16
C ARG A 272 0.19 -14.93 4.65
N ALA A 273 0.45 -13.92 5.49
CA ALA A 273 -0.56 -12.96 5.91
C ALA A 273 -0.05 -11.53 5.79
N ILE A 274 -0.92 -10.62 5.37
CA ILE A 274 -0.75 -9.18 5.54
C ILE A 274 -1.80 -8.74 6.55
N VAL A 275 -1.36 -8.08 7.61
CA VAL A 275 -2.23 -7.55 8.66
C VAL A 275 -2.14 -6.03 8.66
N ALA A 276 -3.28 -5.35 8.70
CA ALA A 276 -3.35 -3.90 8.90
C ALA A 276 -4.24 -3.58 10.10
N ALA A 277 -3.79 -2.63 10.91
CA ALA A 277 -4.54 -2.10 12.05
C ALA A 277 -5.59 -1.05 11.66
N ASP A 278 -6.08 -1.10 10.43
CA ASP A 278 -7.16 -0.26 9.92
C ASP A 278 -7.76 -0.90 8.66
N ALA A 279 -9.07 -1.15 8.64
CA ALA A 279 -9.77 -1.64 7.46
C ALA A 279 -10.14 -0.53 6.46
N ASP A 280 -10.14 0.74 6.88
CA ASP A 280 -10.34 1.87 5.97
C ASP A 280 -9.17 2.07 5.00
N ILE A 281 -8.01 1.48 5.26
CA ILE A 281 -6.86 1.49 4.34
C ILE A 281 -7.22 0.99 2.92
N VAL A 282 -8.24 0.12 2.80
CA VAL A 282 -8.78 -0.40 1.53
C VAL A 282 -10.24 -0.02 1.26
N SER A 283 -10.88 0.75 2.14
CA SER A 283 -12.30 1.08 1.96
C SER A 283 -12.51 2.18 0.92
N ASP A 284 -13.76 2.34 0.47
CA ASP A 284 -14.19 3.37 -0.46
C ASP A 284 -13.91 4.81 0.06
N LEU A 285 -13.66 4.95 1.36
CA LEU A 285 -13.27 6.22 1.97
C LEU A 285 -11.91 6.71 1.45
N ILE A 286 -10.94 5.78 1.34
CA ILE A 286 -9.53 6.06 1.11
C ILE A 286 -9.04 5.53 -0.24
N LEU A 287 -9.34 4.27 -0.59
CA LEU A 287 -8.64 3.52 -1.61
C LEU A 287 -8.61 4.22 -2.97
N ARG A 288 -9.74 4.78 -3.43
CA ARG A 288 -9.79 5.51 -4.71
C ARG A 288 -9.01 6.83 -4.72
N LYS A 289 -8.85 7.47 -3.56
CA LYS A 289 -8.27 8.82 -3.44
C LYS A 289 -6.78 8.81 -3.16
N SER A 290 -6.23 7.69 -2.68
CA SER A 290 -4.83 7.58 -2.27
C SER A 290 -4.06 6.61 -3.17
N PRO A 291 -3.18 7.13 -4.05
CA PRO A 291 -2.27 6.29 -4.83
C PRO A 291 -1.37 5.41 -3.95
N GLY A 292 -0.99 5.89 -2.75
CA GLY A 292 -0.19 5.09 -1.81
C GLY A 292 -0.95 3.88 -1.28
N ASN A 293 -2.24 4.01 -0.96
CA ASN A 293 -3.07 2.88 -0.53
C ASN A 293 -3.32 1.89 -1.67
N GLN A 294 -3.53 2.39 -2.90
CA GLN A 294 -3.66 1.53 -4.09
C GLN A 294 -2.38 0.71 -4.31
N GLN A 295 -1.21 1.35 -4.23
CA GLN A 295 0.06 0.66 -4.39
C GLN A 295 0.37 -0.27 -3.23
N TRP A 296 0.05 0.12 -1.99
CA TRP A 296 0.20 -0.76 -0.82
C TRP A 296 -0.60 -2.06 -1.00
N LEU A 297 -1.86 -1.94 -1.41
CA LEU A 297 -2.71 -3.11 -1.64
C LEU A 297 -2.20 -3.96 -2.81
N ALA A 298 -1.71 -3.33 -3.89
CA ALA A 298 -1.14 -4.05 -5.03
C ALA A 298 0.11 -4.85 -4.62
N ASP A 299 1.07 -4.21 -3.94
CA ASP A 299 2.29 -4.87 -3.46
C ASP A 299 1.95 -6.00 -2.45
N ALA A 300 0.99 -5.75 -1.56
CA ALA A 300 0.50 -6.75 -0.60
C ALA A 300 -0.08 -7.97 -1.30
N LEU A 301 -0.98 -7.78 -2.28
CA LEU A 301 -1.57 -8.89 -3.05
C LEU A 301 -0.51 -9.65 -3.85
N HIS A 302 0.39 -8.96 -4.55
CA HIS A 302 1.47 -9.62 -5.30
C HIS A 302 2.35 -10.48 -4.39
N TRP A 303 2.71 -9.96 -3.22
CA TRP A 303 3.51 -10.73 -2.26
C TRP A 303 2.74 -11.90 -1.65
N LEU A 304 1.48 -11.72 -1.26
CA LEU A 304 0.61 -12.80 -0.78
C LEU A 304 0.53 -13.94 -1.79
N GLU A 305 0.41 -13.61 -3.08
CA GLU A 305 0.36 -14.58 -4.17
C GLU A 305 1.70 -15.23 -4.54
N ARG A 306 2.81 -14.82 -3.93
CA ARG A 306 4.18 -15.27 -4.28
C ARG A 306 4.55 -14.95 -5.74
N GLU A 307 3.94 -13.92 -6.30
CA GLU A 307 4.36 -13.40 -7.60
C GLU A 307 5.66 -12.62 -7.42
N VAL A 308 6.79 -13.27 -7.65
CA VAL A 308 8.07 -12.58 -7.82
C VAL A 308 7.97 -11.79 -9.12
N GLU A 309 8.08 -10.46 -9.03
CA GLU A 309 8.27 -9.64 -10.23
C GLU A 309 9.41 -10.26 -11.04
N LEU A 310 9.13 -10.63 -12.29
CA LEU A 310 10.13 -10.57 -13.36
C LEU A 310 10.47 -9.08 -13.57
N SER A 311 11.06 -8.44 -12.57
CA SER A 311 11.60 -7.09 -12.64
C SER A 311 12.91 -7.19 -13.40
N GLY A 312 12.82 -7.38 -14.72
CA GLY A 312 13.76 -6.69 -15.58
C GLY A 312 13.51 -5.21 -15.35
N GLU A 313 14.50 -4.50 -14.80
CA GLU A 313 14.47 -3.04 -14.73
C GLU A 313 14.11 -2.53 -16.13
N VAL A 314 12.88 -2.06 -16.32
CA VAL A 314 12.61 -1.17 -17.44
C VAL A 314 13.37 0.08 -17.09
N ALA A 315 14.52 0.27 -17.72
CA ALA A 315 15.21 1.54 -17.73
C ALA A 315 14.22 2.56 -18.30
N ALA A 316 13.47 3.21 -17.42
CA ALA A 316 12.81 4.44 -17.76
C ALA A 316 13.94 5.38 -18.15
N VAL A 317 13.97 5.78 -19.42
CA VAL A 317 14.68 6.99 -19.81
C VAL A 317 13.87 8.13 -19.21
N GLU A 318 13.97 8.30 -17.89
CA GLU A 318 13.62 9.56 -17.25
C GLU A 318 14.66 10.55 -17.77
N ASP A 319 14.21 11.48 -18.58
CA ASP A 319 14.94 12.71 -18.84
C ASP A 319 14.95 13.46 -17.51
N VAL A 320 15.93 13.15 -16.66
CA VAL A 320 16.10 13.78 -15.35
C VAL A 320 16.34 15.27 -15.63
N PRO A 321 15.40 16.19 -15.34
CA PRO A 321 15.73 17.59 -15.43
C PRO A 321 16.88 17.82 -14.46
N VAL A 322 17.99 18.38 -14.97
CA VAL A 322 19.16 18.69 -14.14
C VAL A 322 18.73 19.73 -13.10
N LEU A 323 18.35 19.27 -11.92
CA LEU A 323 18.06 20.11 -10.77
C LEU A 323 19.41 20.53 -10.18
N HIS A 324 19.90 21.69 -10.60
CA HIS A 324 21.03 22.31 -9.92
C HIS A 324 20.64 22.66 -8.47
N THR A 325 21.60 22.58 -7.56
CA THR A 325 21.42 23.17 -6.23
C THR A 325 21.36 24.69 -6.34
N GLN A 326 20.72 25.39 -5.39
CA GLN A 326 20.69 26.86 -5.40
C GLN A 326 22.09 27.50 -5.45
N GLU A 327 23.12 26.81 -4.98
CA GLU A 327 24.51 27.27 -5.08
C GLU A 327 25.09 27.08 -6.48
N GLN A 328 24.78 25.95 -7.13
CA GLN A 328 25.17 25.70 -8.53
C GLN A 328 24.47 26.65 -9.51
N ASP A 329 23.20 26.96 -9.29
CA ASP A 329 22.47 27.93 -10.11
C ASP A 329 23.05 29.34 -9.98
N LYS A 330 23.45 29.75 -8.76
CA LYS A 330 24.16 31.02 -8.56
C LYS A 330 25.49 31.05 -9.31
N ALA A 331 26.26 29.95 -9.26
CA ALA A 331 27.55 29.86 -9.96
C ALA A 331 27.37 29.99 -11.49
N TRP A 332 26.38 29.29 -12.07
CA TRP A 332 26.06 29.39 -13.49
C TRP A 332 25.53 30.77 -13.90
N PHE A 333 24.64 31.35 -13.08
CA PHE A 333 24.06 32.66 -13.33
C PHE A 333 25.11 33.77 -13.30
N TYR A 334 25.94 33.84 -12.26
CA TYR A 334 27.00 34.84 -12.18
C TYR A 334 28.14 34.56 -13.16
N GLY A 335 28.47 33.29 -13.41
CA GLY A 335 29.50 32.89 -14.37
C GLY A 335 29.18 33.31 -15.80
N THR A 336 27.92 33.18 -16.22
CA THR A 336 27.50 33.58 -17.57
C THR A 336 27.33 35.09 -17.70
N ILE A 337 26.74 35.76 -16.71
CA ILE A 337 26.49 37.21 -16.76
C ILE A 337 27.76 38.04 -16.58
N LEU A 338 28.67 37.63 -15.69
CA LEU A 338 29.89 38.39 -15.42
C LEU A 338 31.10 37.83 -16.17
N GLY A 339 31.24 36.51 -16.23
CA GLY A 339 32.41 35.85 -16.81
C GLY A 339 32.53 36.07 -18.32
N VAL A 340 31.45 35.86 -19.07
CA VAL A 340 31.48 35.98 -20.54
C VAL A 340 31.76 37.43 -20.99
N PRO A 341 31.08 38.47 -20.46
CA PRO A 341 31.40 39.85 -20.82
C PRO A 341 32.80 40.27 -20.40
N LEU A 342 33.30 39.80 -19.24
CA LEU A 342 34.66 40.10 -18.79
C LEU A 342 35.71 39.50 -19.73
N LEU A 343 35.52 38.25 -20.18
CA LEU A 343 36.41 37.63 -21.16
C LEU A 343 36.45 38.40 -22.48
N ILE A 344 35.29 38.88 -22.95
CA ILE A 344 35.21 39.71 -24.16
C ILE A 344 35.97 41.04 -23.95
N LEU A 345 35.80 41.68 -22.80
CA LEU A 345 36.52 42.92 -22.47
C LEU A 345 38.03 42.71 -22.41
N VAL A 346 38.49 41.67 -21.72
CA VAL A 346 39.92 41.31 -21.62
C VAL A 346 40.50 41.03 -23.00
N PHE A 347 39.79 40.26 -23.83
CA PHE A 347 40.21 40.01 -25.21
C PHE A 347 40.25 41.29 -26.05
N GLY A 348 39.25 42.16 -25.91
CA GLY A 348 39.21 43.46 -26.57
C GLY A 348 40.37 44.38 -26.17
N PHE A 349 40.72 44.41 -24.88
CA PHE A 349 41.89 45.14 -24.37
C PHE A 349 43.20 44.56 -24.91
N PHE A 350 43.32 43.23 -24.92
CA PHE A 350 44.51 42.55 -25.42
C PHE A 350 44.74 42.82 -26.92
N VAL A 351 43.70 42.70 -27.74
CA VAL A 351 43.75 43.00 -29.18
C VAL A 351 44.04 44.49 -29.42
N SER A 352 43.44 45.39 -28.65
CA SER A 352 43.70 46.83 -28.75
C SER A 352 45.14 47.19 -28.37
N GLY A 353 45.69 46.54 -27.34
CA GLY A 353 47.09 46.68 -26.93
C GLY A 353 48.08 46.20 -28.00
N ILE A 354 47.79 45.06 -28.65
CA ILE A 354 48.59 44.55 -29.77
C ILE A 354 48.52 45.49 -30.99
N ARG A 355 47.34 46.04 -31.30
CA ARG A 355 47.16 47.02 -32.39
C ARG A 355 47.90 48.33 -32.13
N ARG A 356 47.90 48.85 -30.90
CA ARG A 356 48.66 50.07 -30.55
C ARG A 356 50.17 49.84 -30.67
N LYS A 357 50.68 48.67 -30.28
CA LYS A 357 52.10 48.33 -30.46
C LYS A 357 52.53 48.25 -31.93
N ARG A 358 51.65 47.80 -32.84
CA ARG A 358 51.94 47.75 -34.29
C ARG A 358 51.83 49.09 -35.01
N ARG A 359 51.08 50.06 -34.46
CA ARG A 359 50.97 51.43 -35.01
C ARG A 359 52.05 52.40 -34.53
N GLY A 360 52.87 51.99 -33.55
CA GLY A 360 54.05 52.74 -33.11
C GLY A 360 55.36 52.28 -33.75
N SER A 361 55.29 51.43 -34.79
CA SER A 361 56.44 50.88 -35.52
C SER A 361 56.33 51.12 -37.04
N GLU A 362 55.70 52.22 -37.44
CA GLU A 362 55.83 52.82 -38.78
C GLU A 362 56.44 54.21 -38.65
#